data_AF-A0AAV2HW36-F1
#
_entry.id   AF-A0AAV2HW36-F1
#
_cell.length_a   1.000
_cell.length_b   1.000
_cell.length_c   1.000
_cell.angle_alpha   90.00
_cell.angle_beta   90.00
_cell.angle_gamma   90.00
#
_symmetry.space_group_name_H-M   'P 1'
#
loop_
_entity.id
_entity.type
_entity.pdbx_description
1 polymer ?
#
loop_
_entity_poly.entity_id
_entity_poly.type
_entity_poly.pdbx_seq_one_letter_code
_entity_poly.pdbx_strand_id
1 'polypeptide(L)'
;MAVSATIEKANQIIDEPSLAEDELLAELEKEDIPSHIREARLETLRQQSLQFKQLKELSFGEYTLLPDEKSFLELTTSTEIEHCVVHFFHPDFRRCAIVDSHLEILCKKYFNTKFAKLNVEKSTFLVTKLKIQMLPAILCFRRSIVVDRIIGFEELGNTDDFPLMILERRFAMSGVIKLSEEDDPSKKTVFGMKASSIRQRNARGDDSSDDDD
;
A
#
# COMPACT_ATOMS: atom_id res chain seq x y z
N MET A 1 -34.01 3.08 4.70
CA MET A 1 -34.30 2.51 3.37
C MET A 1 -33.35 3.00 2.27
N ALA A 2 -32.63 4.13 2.40
CA ALA A 2 -31.72 4.62 1.36
C ALA A 2 -30.37 3.88 1.24
N VAL A 3 -29.88 3.27 2.33
CA VAL A 3 -28.55 2.62 2.37
C VAL A 3 -28.53 1.28 1.60
N SER A 4 -29.63 0.52 1.63
CA SER A 4 -29.76 -0.74 0.88
C SER A 4 -29.73 -0.52 -0.63
N ALA A 5 -30.35 0.56 -1.11
CA ALA A 5 -30.35 0.91 -2.54
C ALA A 5 -28.95 1.26 -3.08
N THR A 6 -28.03 1.69 -2.21
CA THR A 6 -26.67 2.07 -2.63
C THR A 6 -25.77 0.83 -2.82
N ILE A 7 -25.97 -0.20 -1.99
CA ILE A 7 -25.21 -1.46 -2.07
C ILE A 7 -25.74 -2.35 -3.21
N GLU A 8 -27.06 -2.38 -3.42
CA GLU A 8 -27.66 -3.09 -4.56
C GLU A 8 -27.27 -2.44 -5.90
N LYS A 9 -27.25 -1.10 -5.98
CA LYS A 9 -26.72 -0.38 -7.14
C LYS A 9 -25.23 -0.66 -7.34
N ALA A 10 -24.42 -0.63 -6.27
CA ALA A 10 -22.99 -0.95 -6.35
C ALA A 10 -22.73 -2.38 -6.86
N ASN A 11 -23.54 -3.37 -6.46
CA ASN A 11 -23.43 -4.74 -6.95
C ASN A 11 -23.92 -4.89 -8.41
N GLN A 12 -24.97 -4.17 -8.81
CA GLN A 12 -25.43 -4.15 -10.21
C GLN A 12 -24.40 -3.51 -11.16
N ILE A 13 -23.69 -2.47 -10.70
CA ILE A 13 -22.58 -1.83 -11.44
C ILE A 13 -21.41 -2.81 -11.65
N ILE A 14 -21.24 -3.80 -10.76
CA ILE A 14 -20.18 -4.81 -10.87
C ILE A 14 -20.55 -5.91 -11.89
N ASP A 15 -21.83 -6.26 -12.02
CA ASP A 15 -22.31 -7.33 -12.92
C ASP A 15 -22.55 -6.83 -14.37
N GLU A 16 -22.95 -5.56 -14.57
CA GLU A 16 -23.28 -5.00 -15.89
C GLU A 16 -22.63 -3.60 -16.07
N PRO A 17 -21.32 -3.54 -16.41
CA PRO A 17 -20.59 -2.28 -16.48
C PRO A 17 -21.08 -1.32 -17.57
N SER A 18 -21.79 -1.81 -18.60
CA SER A 18 -22.30 -0.97 -19.70
C SER A 18 -23.50 -0.12 -19.27
N LEU A 19 -24.44 -0.69 -18.51
CA LEU A 19 -25.65 -0.01 -18.05
C LEU A 19 -25.33 1.07 -17.00
N ALA A 20 -24.33 0.83 -16.16
CA ALA A 20 -23.83 1.80 -15.19
C ALA A 20 -23.15 3.01 -15.86
N GLU A 21 -22.41 2.78 -16.95
CA GLU A 21 -21.79 3.84 -17.73
C GLU A 21 -22.86 4.74 -18.40
N ASP A 22 -23.94 4.15 -18.92
CA ASP A 22 -25.06 4.88 -19.53
C ASP A 22 -25.89 5.69 -18.52
N GLU A 23 -26.14 5.16 -17.31
CA GLU A 23 -26.85 5.87 -16.24
C GLU A 23 -26.06 7.08 -15.74
N LEU A 24 -24.73 6.93 -15.57
CA LEU A 24 -23.82 8.02 -15.20
C LEU A 24 -23.73 9.10 -16.29
N LEU A 25 -23.72 8.70 -17.57
CA LEU A 25 -23.77 9.62 -18.71
C LEU A 25 -25.06 10.46 -18.69
N ALA A 26 -26.20 9.82 -18.44
CA ALA A 26 -27.49 10.49 -18.39
C ALA A 26 -27.63 11.45 -17.18
N GLU A 27 -26.95 11.19 -16.06
CA GLU A 27 -26.87 12.12 -14.92
C GLU A 27 -26.01 13.34 -15.25
N LEU A 28 -24.85 13.15 -15.89
CA LEU A 28 -23.98 14.24 -16.33
C LEU A 28 -24.60 15.14 -17.42
N GLU A 29 -25.58 14.62 -18.16
CA GLU A 29 -26.37 15.41 -19.13
C GLU A 29 -27.43 16.31 -18.49
N LYS A 30 -27.85 16.01 -17.25
CA LYS A 30 -28.84 16.82 -16.52
C LYS A 30 -28.23 18.00 -15.79
N GLU A 31 -26.93 17.96 -15.49
CA GLU A 31 -26.22 19.08 -14.89
C GLU A 31 -25.88 20.13 -15.96
N ASP A 32 -26.13 21.40 -15.66
CA ASP A 32 -25.91 22.55 -16.56
C ASP A 32 -24.40 22.90 -16.62
N ILE A 33 -23.59 21.93 -17.02
CA ILE A 33 -22.12 22.00 -17.10
C ILE A 33 -21.74 22.29 -18.55
N PRO A 34 -20.82 23.23 -18.82
CA PRO A 34 -20.28 23.46 -20.15
C PRO A 34 -19.76 22.17 -20.79
N SER A 35 -20.07 21.94 -22.07
CA SER A 35 -19.77 20.70 -22.80
C SER A 35 -18.31 20.24 -22.67
N HIS A 36 -17.36 21.19 -22.75
CA HIS A 36 -15.93 20.92 -22.64
C HIS A 36 -15.49 20.41 -21.25
N ILE A 37 -16.14 20.87 -20.17
CA ILE A 37 -15.86 20.37 -18.80
C ILE A 37 -16.47 18.98 -18.62
N ARG A 38 -17.66 18.76 -19.19
CA ARG A 38 -18.32 17.45 -19.16
C ARG A 38 -17.52 16.39 -19.89
N GLU A 39 -17.04 16.69 -21.10
CA GLU A 39 -16.20 15.80 -21.90
C GLU A 39 -14.89 15.45 -21.17
N ALA A 40 -14.20 16.46 -20.61
CA ALA A 40 -12.97 16.22 -19.85
C ALA A 40 -13.18 15.35 -18.60
N ARG A 41 -14.27 15.58 -17.85
CA ARG A 41 -14.63 14.74 -16.68
C ARG A 41 -14.94 13.30 -17.11
N LEU A 42 -15.70 13.13 -18.18
CA LEU A 42 -16.06 11.83 -18.71
C LEU A 42 -14.84 11.04 -19.19
N GLU A 43 -13.90 11.68 -19.88
CA GLU A 43 -12.63 11.07 -20.27
C GLU A 43 -11.80 10.64 -19.07
N THR A 44 -11.72 11.48 -18.03
CA THR A 44 -11.00 11.15 -16.79
C THR A 44 -11.62 9.93 -16.11
N LEU A 45 -12.94 9.87 -15.99
CA LEU A 45 -13.67 8.73 -15.41
C LEU A 45 -13.48 7.46 -16.24
N ARG A 46 -13.53 7.54 -17.58
CA ARG A 46 -13.27 6.40 -18.46
C ARG A 46 -11.84 5.87 -18.29
N GLN A 47 -10.85 6.76 -18.23
CA GLN A 47 -9.45 6.36 -18.00
C GLN A 47 -9.28 5.67 -16.64
N GLN A 48 -9.90 6.21 -15.58
CA GLN A 48 -9.88 5.60 -14.25
C GLN A 48 -10.57 4.22 -14.23
N SER A 49 -11.72 4.08 -14.91
CA SER A 49 -12.44 2.80 -15.05
C SER A 49 -11.58 1.75 -15.76
N LEU A 50 -10.92 2.12 -16.86
CA LEU A 50 -10.02 1.22 -17.60
C LEU A 50 -8.82 0.78 -16.74
N GLN A 51 -8.18 1.71 -16.03
CA GLN A 51 -7.09 1.36 -15.12
C GLN A 51 -7.56 0.42 -14.01
N PHE A 52 -8.74 0.67 -13.43
CA PHE A 52 -9.28 -0.18 -12.39
C PHE A 52 -9.63 -1.58 -12.92
N LYS A 53 -10.21 -1.68 -14.14
CA LYS A 53 -10.47 -2.96 -14.82
C LYS A 53 -9.17 -3.75 -15.04
N GLN A 54 -8.11 -3.10 -15.53
CA GLN A 54 -6.79 -3.73 -15.72
C GLN A 54 -6.18 -4.24 -14.40
N LEU A 55 -6.20 -3.42 -13.35
CA LEU A 55 -5.70 -3.82 -12.04
C LEU A 55 -6.51 -5.00 -11.46
N LYS A 56 -7.83 -5.02 -11.68
CA LYS A 56 -8.70 -6.12 -11.26
C LYS A 56 -8.40 -7.40 -12.04
N GLU A 57 -8.17 -7.31 -13.35
CA GLU A 57 -7.75 -8.45 -14.19
C GLU A 57 -6.43 -9.06 -13.70
N LEU A 58 -5.50 -8.21 -13.26
CA LEU A 58 -4.23 -8.62 -12.66
C LEU A 58 -4.38 -9.08 -11.19
N SER A 59 -5.61 -9.23 -10.69
CA SER A 59 -5.98 -9.64 -9.33
C SER A 59 -5.31 -8.80 -8.23
N PHE A 60 -5.16 -7.48 -8.44
CA PHE A 60 -4.78 -6.57 -7.36
C PHE A 60 -5.90 -6.51 -6.30
N GLY A 61 -5.52 -6.29 -5.04
CA GLY A 61 -6.47 -6.31 -3.92
C GLY A 61 -6.74 -7.69 -3.32
N GLU A 62 -6.20 -8.75 -3.93
CA GLU A 62 -6.34 -10.12 -3.46
C GLU A 62 -4.99 -10.71 -3.04
N TYR A 63 -5.04 -11.60 -2.04
CA TYR A 63 -3.86 -12.35 -1.62
C TYR A 63 -3.77 -13.67 -2.39
N THR A 64 -2.98 -13.66 -3.46
CA THR A 64 -2.94 -14.76 -4.43
C THR A 64 -1.89 -15.82 -4.09
N LEU A 65 -2.25 -17.10 -4.18
CA LEU A 65 -1.30 -18.22 -4.07
C LEU A 65 -0.71 -18.51 -5.44
N LEU A 66 0.61 -18.39 -5.56
CA LEU A 66 1.36 -18.77 -6.74
C LEU A 66 1.54 -20.30 -6.76
N PRO A 67 1.11 -20.99 -7.83
CA PRO A 67 1.16 -22.45 -7.87
C PRO A 67 2.58 -22.98 -8.12
N ASP A 68 3.42 -22.22 -8.82
CA ASP A 68 4.72 -22.65 -9.31
C ASP A 68 5.73 -21.50 -9.46
N GLU A 69 7.00 -21.86 -9.68
CA GLU A 69 8.10 -20.92 -9.82
C GLU A 69 8.02 -20.03 -11.07
N LYS A 70 7.37 -20.50 -12.15
CA LYS A 70 7.22 -19.68 -13.37
C LYS A 70 6.27 -18.54 -13.11
N SER A 71 5.14 -18.81 -12.47
CA SER A 71 4.18 -17.79 -12.03
C SER A 71 4.85 -16.72 -11.15
N PHE A 72 5.80 -17.11 -10.28
CA PHE A 72 6.59 -16.16 -9.51
C PHE A 72 7.50 -15.28 -10.38
N LEU A 73 8.20 -15.87 -11.35
CA LEU A 73 9.08 -15.12 -12.25
C LEU A 73 8.30 -14.17 -13.14
N GLU A 74 7.14 -14.59 -13.65
CA GLU A 74 6.23 -13.73 -14.41
C GLU A 74 5.75 -12.56 -13.58
N LEU A 75 5.29 -12.80 -12.34
CA LEU A 75 4.83 -11.75 -11.43
C LEU A 75 5.92 -10.74 -11.10
N THR A 76 7.14 -11.22 -10.81
CA THR A 76 8.24 -10.37 -10.36
C THR A 76 8.97 -9.67 -11.50
N THR A 77 8.92 -10.21 -12.71
CA THR A 77 9.60 -9.63 -13.90
C THR A 77 8.65 -8.81 -14.77
N SER A 78 7.33 -8.92 -14.56
CA SER A 78 6.36 -8.13 -15.32
C SER A 78 6.57 -6.62 -15.11
N THR A 79 6.63 -5.88 -16.23
CA THR A 79 6.71 -4.42 -16.22
C THR A 79 5.38 -3.75 -15.87
N GLU A 80 4.27 -4.49 -15.95
CA GLU A 80 2.94 -4.00 -15.60
C GLU A 80 2.76 -3.87 -14.08
N ILE A 81 3.56 -4.61 -13.31
CA ILE A 81 3.49 -4.64 -11.85
C ILE A 81 4.58 -3.74 -11.28
N GLU A 82 4.19 -2.54 -10.84
CA GLU A 82 5.17 -1.60 -10.27
C GLU A 82 5.61 -1.99 -8.86
N HIS A 83 4.70 -2.45 -8.00
CA HIS A 83 4.98 -2.82 -6.61
C HIS A 83 4.42 -4.21 -6.32
N CYS A 84 5.28 -5.10 -5.80
CA CYS A 84 4.88 -6.46 -5.45
C CYS A 84 5.50 -6.90 -4.11
N VAL A 85 4.74 -7.62 -3.32
CA VAL A 85 5.17 -8.25 -2.07
C VAL A 85 4.88 -9.73 -2.18
N VAL A 86 5.93 -10.55 -2.04
CA VAL A 86 5.82 -12.01 -2.09
C VAL A 86 6.23 -12.62 -0.76
N HIS A 87 5.32 -13.37 -0.16
CA HIS A 87 5.56 -14.16 1.05
C HIS A 87 5.93 -15.61 0.68
N PHE A 88 7.14 -16.02 1.06
CA PHE A 88 7.59 -17.40 1.01
C PHE A 88 7.17 -18.08 2.31
N PHE A 89 6.26 -19.04 2.19
CA PHE A 89 5.61 -19.67 3.33
C PHE A 89 5.75 -21.20 3.29
N HIS A 90 5.58 -21.81 4.46
CA HIS A 90 5.47 -23.26 4.63
C HIS A 90 4.24 -23.57 5.48
N PRO A 91 3.38 -24.54 5.09
CA PRO A 91 2.12 -24.81 5.80
C PRO A 91 2.32 -25.22 7.27
N ASP A 92 3.36 -26.01 7.57
CA ASP A 92 3.65 -26.45 8.95
C ASP A 92 4.20 -25.35 9.88
N PHE A 93 4.56 -24.18 9.35
CA PHE A 93 5.16 -23.11 10.15
C PHE A 93 4.07 -22.15 10.64
N ARG A 94 3.70 -22.26 11.93
CA ARG A 94 2.71 -21.37 12.58
C ARG A 94 2.97 -19.88 12.33
N ARG A 95 4.25 -19.48 12.36
CA ARG A 95 4.70 -18.11 12.10
C ARG A 95 4.36 -17.60 10.70
N CYS A 96 4.29 -18.48 9.71
CA CYS A 96 3.83 -18.11 8.36
C CYS A 96 2.32 -17.79 8.34
N ALA A 97 1.51 -18.51 9.12
CA ALA A 97 0.07 -18.28 9.19
C ALA A 97 -0.28 -16.89 9.77
N ILE A 98 0.57 -16.39 10.69
CA ILE A 98 0.43 -15.06 11.26
C ILE A 98 0.67 -14.00 10.18
N VAL A 99 1.77 -14.13 9.42
CA VAL A 99 2.06 -13.23 8.29
C VAL A 99 0.95 -13.29 7.23
N ASP A 100 0.44 -14.47 6.91
CA ASP A 100 -0.70 -14.63 5.98
C ASP A 100 -1.91 -13.79 6.43
N SER A 101 -2.26 -13.87 7.71
CA SER A 101 -3.39 -13.10 8.28
C SER A 101 -3.19 -11.58 8.13
N HIS A 102 -1.97 -11.10 8.31
CA HIS A 102 -1.64 -9.68 8.11
C HIS A 102 -1.70 -9.27 6.63
N LEU A 103 -1.15 -10.09 5.74
CA LEU A 103 -1.13 -9.79 4.29
C LEU A 103 -2.52 -9.81 3.66
N GLU A 104 -3.43 -10.67 4.15
CA GLU A 104 -4.84 -10.68 3.72
C GLU A 104 -5.59 -9.38 4.07
N ILE A 105 -5.18 -8.69 5.13
CA ILE A 105 -5.74 -7.39 5.50
C ILE A 105 -5.10 -6.29 4.63
N LEU A 106 -3.78 -6.34 4.46
CA LEU A 106 -3.03 -5.33 3.71
C LEU A 106 -3.35 -5.33 2.22
N CYS A 107 -3.60 -6.50 1.61
CA CYS A 107 -3.92 -6.56 0.18
C CYS A 107 -5.20 -5.78 -0.13
N LYS A 108 -6.21 -5.84 0.75
CA LYS A 108 -7.46 -5.09 0.61
C LYS A 108 -7.29 -3.59 0.91
N LYS A 109 -6.33 -3.21 1.73
CA LYS A 109 -6.03 -1.80 2.04
C LYS A 109 -5.21 -1.14 0.92
N TYR A 110 -4.28 -1.87 0.31
CA TYR A 110 -3.29 -1.35 -0.63
C TYR A 110 -3.45 -1.95 -2.04
N PHE A 111 -4.46 -1.48 -2.77
CA PHE A 111 -4.73 -1.91 -4.15
C PHE A 111 -3.63 -1.58 -5.17
N ASN A 112 -2.71 -0.66 -4.85
CA ASN A 112 -1.59 -0.32 -5.75
C ASN A 112 -0.40 -1.29 -5.64
N THR A 113 -0.49 -2.28 -4.77
CA THR A 113 0.58 -3.22 -4.47
C THR A 113 0.05 -4.63 -4.61
N LYS A 114 0.75 -5.45 -5.39
CA LYS A 114 0.37 -6.83 -5.61
C LYS A 114 0.89 -7.71 -4.48
N PHE A 115 -0.01 -8.41 -3.80
CA PHE A 115 0.35 -9.34 -2.73
C PHE A 115 0.19 -10.78 -3.21
N ALA A 116 1.23 -11.59 -3.00
CA ALA A 116 1.23 -12.99 -3.38
C ALA A 116 1.97 -13.84 -2.35
N LYS A 117 1.69 -15.14 -2.37
CA LYS A 117 2.42 -16.13 -1.57
C LYS A 117 2.87 -17.31 -2.38
N LEU A 118 4.00 -17.89 -1.99
CA LEU A 118 4.63 -19.02 -2.68
C LEU A 118 5.04 -20.08 -1.65
N ASN A 119 4.63 -21.32 -1.89
CA ASN A 119 5.03 -22.44 -1.03
C ASN A 119 6.49 -22.83 -1.35
N VAL A 120 7.34 -22.80 -0.32
CA VAL A 120 8.76 -23.14 -0.44
C VAL A 120 9.04 -24.60 -0.79
N GLU A 121 8.17 -25.54 -0.40
CA GLU A 121 8.30 -26.96 -0.73
C GLU A 121 8.15 -27.21 -2.23
N LYS A 122 7.30 -26.42 -2.87
CA LYS A 122 7.06 -26.48 -4.33
C LYS A 122 8.08 -25.66 -5.13
N SER A 123 8.88 -24.84 -4.46
CA SER A 123 9.72 -23.80 -5.09
C SER A 123 11.17 -23.83 -4.58
N THR A 124 11.74 -25.03 -4.49
CA THR A 124 13.06 -25.25 -3.88
C THR A 124 14.20 -24.60 -4.68
N PHE A 125 14.04 -24.43 -5.99
CA PHE A 125 15.04 -23.76 -6.82
C PHE A 125 15.08 -22.27 -6.51
N LEU A 126 13.93 -21.61 -6.40
CA LEU A 126 13.85 -20.19 -6.00
C LEU A 126 14.39 -19.97 -4.58
N VAL A 127 14.03 -20.83 -3.62
CA VAL A 127 14.53 -20.77 -2.23
C VAL A 127 16.06 -20.81 -2.21
N THR A 128 16.66 -21.72 -2.99
CA THR A 128 18.12 -21.85 -3.09
C THR A 128 18.76 -20.64 -3.77
N LYS A 129 18.19 -20.17 -4.89
CA LYS A 129 18.72 -19.03 -5.65
C LYS A 129 18.61 -17.70 -4.89
N LEU A 130 17.50 -17.50 -4.17
CA LEU A 130 17.25 -16.32 -3.36
C LEU A 130 17.88 -16.41 -1.97
N LYS A 131 18.50 -17.56 -1.63
CA LYS A 131 19.16 -17.84 -0.35
C LYS A 131 18.23 -17.66 0.86
N ILE A 132 17.00 -18.15 0.74
CA ILE A 132 16.02 -18.13 1.84
C ILE A 132 16.36 -19.28 2.80
N GLN A 133 16.90 -18.94 3.98
CA GLN A 133 17.32 -19.93 4.98
C GLN A 133 16.36 -20.03 6.17
N MET A 134 15.54 -19.00 6.40
CA MET A 134 14.62 -18.93 7.53
C MET A 134 13.23 -18.48 7.07
N LEU A 135 12.21 -18.96 7.77
CA LEU A 135 10.80 -18.65 7.50
C LEU A 135 10.12 -17.99 8.70
N PRO A 136 9.13 -17.13 8.45
CA PRO A 136 8.67 -16.66 7.14
C PRO A 136 9.69 -15.72 6.47
N ALA A 137 9.65 -15.65 5.13
CA ALA A 137 10.46 -14.69 4.38
C ALA A 137 9.58 -13.90 3.42
N ILE A 138 9.69 -12.57 3.45
CA ILE A 138 8.92 -11.66 2.61
C ILE A 138 9.89 -10.86 1.75
N LEU A 139 9.69 -10.90 0.44
CA LEU A 139 10.47 -10.10 -0.51
C LEU A 139 9.58 -8.99 -1.07
N CYS A 140 10.11 -7.78 -1.03
CA CYS A 140 9.47 -6.59 -1.59
C CYS A 140 10.16 -6.25 -2.92
N PHE A 141 9.35 -6.10 -3.97
CA PHE A 141 9.78 -5.76 -5.31
C PHE A 141 9.22 -4.40 -5.71
N ARG A 142 10.07 -3.61 -6.38
CA ARG A 142 9.68 -2.38 -7.04
C ARG A 142 10.29 -2.37 -8.44
N ARG A 143 9.44 -2.30 -9.47
CA ARG A 143 9.84 -2.32 -10.89
C ARG A 143 10.81 -3.48 -11.18
N SER A 144 10.41 -4.68 -10.77
CA SER A 144 11.16 -5.92 -10.93
C SER A 144 12.50 -6.03 -10.17
N ILE A 145 12.83 -5.06 -9.31
CA ILE A 145 14.02 -5.08 -8.47
C ILE A 145 13.61 -5.37 -7.02
N VAL A 146 14.35 -6.25 -6.34
CA VAL A 146 14.15 -6.49 -4.91
C VAL A 146 14.65 -5.27 -4.12
N VAL A 147 13.74 -4.59 -3.43
CA VAL A 147 14.03 -3.39 -2.64
C VAL A 147 14.17 -3.65 -1.15
N ASP A 148 13.52 -4.69 -0.63
CA ASP A 148 13.60 -5.06 0.79
C ASP A 148 13.36 -6.56 0.97
N ARG A 149 13.91 -7.10 2.07
CA ARG A 149 13.77 -8.50 2.48
C ARG A 149 13.55 -8.55 3.97
N ILE A 150 12.42 -9.12 4.38
CA ILE A 150 12.10 -9.34 5.79
C ILE A 150 12.22 -10.84 6.02
N ILE A 151 13.13 -11.26 6.90
CA ILE A 151 13.41 -12.67 7.17
C ILE A 151 13.18 -12.95 8.65
N GLY A 152 12.30 -13.91 8.93
CA GLY A 152 11.91 -14.26 10.29
C GLY A 152 11.13 -13.16 11.00
N PHE A 153 11.13 -13.22 12.33
CA PHE A 153 10.44 -12.28 13.21
C PHE A 153 11.39 -11.34 13.95
N GLU A 154 12.70 -11.49 13.80
CA GLU A 154 13.71 -10.70 14.52
C GLU A 154 13.49 -9.20 14.32
N GLU A 155 13.21 -8.80 13.07
CA GLU A 155 12.94 -7.41 12.71
C GLU A 155 11.50 -6.95 13.02
N LEU A 156 10.61 -7.88 13.40
CA LEU A 156 9.20 -7.62 13.74
C LEU A 156 8.97 -7.60 15.26
N GLY A 157 10.03 -7.59 16.07
CA GLY A 157 9.97 -7.58 17.53
C GLY A 157 10.10 -8.96 18.18
N ASN A 158 10.35 -10.00 17.38
CA ASN A 158 10.52 -11.40 17.79
C ASN A 158 9.35 -11.96 18.62
N THR A 159 8.16 -11.40 18.44
CA THR A 159 6.91 -11.82 19.07
C THR A 159 5.93 -12.33 18.03
N ASP A 160 5.25 -13.44 18.33
CA ASP A 160 4.24 -13.99 17.44
C ASP A 160 3.01 -13.04 17.30
N ASP A 161 2.70 -12.23 18.32
CA ASP A 161 1.58 -11.28 18.31
C ASP A 161 2.03 -9.84 17.98
N PHE A 162 2.69 -9.63 16.85
CA PHE A 162 3.09 -8.28 16.44
C PHE A 162 1.93 -7.52 15.77
N PRO A 163 1.77 -6.20 16.01
CA PRO A 163 0.72 -5.42 15.39
C PRO A 163 0.97 -5.22 13.88
N LEU A 164 -0.11 -5.27 13.09
CA LEU A 164 -0.13 -5.07 11.62
C LEU A 164 0.69 -3.84 11.18
N MET A 165 0.60 -2.76 11.95
CA MET A 165 1.26 -1.48 11.70
C MET A 165 2.79 -1.60 11.57
N ILE A 166 3.43 -2.60 12.20
CA ILE A 166 4.88 -2.82 12.06
C ILE A 166 5.22 -3.25 10.63
N LEU A 167 4.47 -4.22 10.09
CA LEU A 167 4.67 -4.72 8.73
C LEU A 167 4.33 -3.64 7.71
N GLU A 168 3.24 -2.92 7.95
CA GLU A 168 2.79 -1.79 7.13
C GLU A 168 3.86 -0.69 7.08
N ARG A 169 4.38 -0.26 8.22
CA ARG A 169 5.48 0.71 8.28
C ARG A 169 6.71 0.22 7.53
N ARG A 170 7.04 -1.06 7.63
CA ARG A 170 8.20 -1.63 6.93
C ARG A 170 8.03 -1.59 5.41
N PHE A 171 6.86 -1.96 4.90
CA PHE A 171 6.53 -1.83 3.48
C PHE A 171 6.50 -0.38 3.01
N ALA A 172 6.10 0.55 3.87
CA ALA A 172 6.14 1.97 3.54
C ALA A 172 7.59 2.48 3.43
N MET A 173 8.47 2.05 4.34
CA MET A 173 9.90 2.38 4.29
C MET A 173 10.59 1.83 3.04
N SER A 174 10.20 0.65 2.56
CA SER A 174 10.71 0.09 1.30
C SER A 174 10.07 0.71 0.06
N GLY A 175 9.04 1.56 0.23
CA GLY A 175 8.37 2.28 -0.84
C GLY A 175 7.47 1.40 -1.70
N VAL A 176 7.11 0.19 -1.23
CA VAL A 176 6.17 -0.68 -1.94
C VAL A 176 4.72 -0.40 -1.59
N ILE A 177 4.45 0.31 -0.49
CA ILE A 177 3.14 0.88 -0.17
C ILE A 177 3.26 2.38 0.14
N LYS A 178 2.14 3.10 0.08
CA LYS A 178 2.05 4.51 0.49
C LYS A 178 1.13 4.63 1.70
N LEU A 179 1.65 5.11 2.83
CA LEU A 179 0.83 5.41 4.00
C LEU A 179 -0.07 6.63 3.72
N SER A 180 -1.28 6.61 4.30
CA SER A 180 -2.11 7.80 4.40
C SER A 180 -1.45 8.82 5.34
N GLU A 181 -1.82 10.09 5.23
CA GLU A 181 -1.21 11.15 6.05
C GLU A 181 -1.47 10.96 7.56
N GLU A 182 -2.52 10.23 7.93
CA GLU A 182 -2.85 9.90 9.32
C GLU A 182 -1.95 8.78 9.89
N ASP A 183 -1.54 7.83 9.03
CA ASP A 183 -0.76 6.65 9.40
C ASP A 183 0.76 6.88 9.28
N ASP A 184 1.20 8.00 8.70
CA ASP A 184 2.62 8.33 8.50
C ASP A 184 3.21 9.08 9.72
N PRO A 185 4.03 8.44 10.57
CA PRO A 185 4.63 9.10 11.73
C PRO A 185 5.65 10.19 11.34
N SER A 186 6.14 10.22 10.10
CA SER A 186 7.08 11.24 9.61
C SER A 186 6.41 12.53 9.17
N LYS A 187 5.10 12.48 8.87
CA LYS A 187 4.27 13.62 8.47
C LYS A 187 3.37 14.16 9.57
N LYS A 188 3.58 13.75 10.84
CA LYS A 188 3.07 14.50 12.00
C LYS A 188 3.79 15.84 12.08
N THR A 189 3.53 16.72 11.11
CA THR A 189 3.90 18.12 11.16
C THR A 189 3.18 18.72 12.35
N VAL A 190 4.02 19.13 13.29
CA VAL A 190 3.86 20.14 14.32
C VAL A 190 3.02 21.36 13.84
N PHE A 191 1.73 21.18 13.61
CA PHE A 191 0.78 22.29 13.40
C PHE A 191 -0.46 22.05 14.25
N GLY A 192 -0.33 22.47 15.51
CA GLY A 192 -1.38 22.40 16.53
C GLY A 192 -0.93 22.82 17.93
N MET A 193 0.38 22.92 18.20
CA MET A 193 0.89 23.46 19.46
C MET A 193 1.61 24.77 19.21
N LYS A 194 0.97 25.88 19.61
CA LYS A 194 1.63 27.17 19.82
C LYS A 194 2.84 26.92 20.72
N ALA A 195 4.04 26.98 20.16
CA ALA A 195 5.26 27.04 20.94
C ALA A 195 5.18 28.29 21.80
N SER A 196 4.91 28.12 23.10
CA SER A 196 5.16 29.15 24.08
C SER A 196 6.66 29.45 24.02
N SER A 197 6.98 30.64 23.54
CA SER A 197 8.32 31.21 23.56
C SER A 197 8.77 31.33 25.03
N ILE A 198 9.37 30.27 25.56
CA ILE A 198 10.20 30.33 26.76
C ILE A 198 11.42 31.18 26.38
N ARG A 199 11.33 32.47 26.74
CA ARG A 199 12.47 33.39 26.75
C ARG A 199 13.47 32.91 27.78
N GLN A 200 14.43 32.11 27.33
CA GLN A 200 15.63 31.78 28.09
C GLN A 200 16.52 33.03 28.11
N ARG A 201 16.47 33.78 29.22
CA ARG A 201 17.44 34.84 29.53
C ARG A 201 18.77 34.17 29.85
N ASN A 202 19.71 34.19 28.91
CA ASN A 202 21.12 33.93 29.18
C ASN A 202 21.84 35.25 29.44
N ALA A 203 22.57 35.24 30.55
CA ALA A 203 23.46 36.28 31.02
C ALA A 203 24.78 36.30 30.23
N ARG A 204 25.55 37.38 30.47
CA ARG A 204 26.91 37.77 29.97
C ARG A 204 26.80 38.68 28.73
N GLY A 205 27.06 39.98 28.76
CA GLY A 205 27.96 40.78 29.60
C GLY A 205 29.08 41.27 28.70
N ASP A 206 29.06 42.55 28.30
CA ASP A 206 30.28 43.28 27.96
C ASP A 206 30.08 44.81 27.92
N ASP A 207 31.10 45.47 28.47
CA ASP A 207 31.62 46.83 28.35
C ASP A 207 30.75 48.02 27.88
N SER A 208 30.65 49.04 28.75
CA SER A 208 30.91 50.42 28.33
C SER A 208 31.48 51.22 29.50
N SER A 209 32.79 51.46 29.41
CA SER A 209 33.51 52.54 30.07
C SER A 209 33.08 53.88 29.47
N ASP A 210 32.80 54.87 30.32
CA ASP A 210 33.01 56.28 30.00
C ASP A 210 33.30 57.04 31.30
N ASP A 211 34.49 57.60 31.34
CA ASP A 211 35.09 58.41 32.40
C ASP A 211 34.68 59.90 32.28
N ASP A 212 34.78 60.57 33.43
CA ASP A 212 35.12 61.98 33.68
C ASP A 212 34.09 63.14 33.63
N ASP A 213 34.19 63.91 34.73
CA ASP A 213 33.70 65.24 35.15
C ASP A 213 32.23 65.48 35.59
#